data_AF-A0A3C1X5G5-F1
#
_entry.id   AF-A0A3C1X5G5-F1
#
_cell.length_a   1.000
_cell.length_b   1.000
_cell.length_c   1.000
_cell.angle_alpha   90.00
_cell.angle_beta   90.00
_cell.angle_gamma   90.00
#
_symmetry.space_group_name_H-M   'P 1'
#
loop_
_entity.id
_entity.type
_entity.pdbx_description
1 polymer ?
#
loop_
_entity_poly.entity_id
_entity_poly.type
_entity_poly.pdbx_seq_one_letter_code
_entity_poly.pdbx_strand_id
1 'polypeptide(L)' 'MPGNSFGKLFRITTAGESHGPGNVVIIDGVPPGLTLSADDLRPDLAR' A
#
# COMPACT_ATOMS: atom_id res chain seq x y z
N MET A 1 7.39 -12.36 7.98
CA MET A 1 7.14 -13.67 7.33
C MET A 1 7.33 -13.53 5.82
N PRO A 2 7.83 -14.56 5.11
CA PRO A 2 7.78 -14.58 3.65
C PRO A 2 6.31 -14.54 3.17
N GLY A 3 6.04 -13.89 2.03
CA GLY A 3 4.69 -13.78 1.45
C GLY A 3 3.99 -12.43 1.66
N ASN A 4 4.68 -11.41 2.15
CA ASN A 4 4.12 -10.05 2.30
C ASN A 4 4.18 -9.20 1.01
N SER A 5 4.58 -9.80 -0.12
CA SER A 5 4.72 -9.12 -1.41
C SER A 5 3.84 -9.80 -2.47
N PHE A 6 3.06 -9.02 -3.20
CA PHE A 6 2.22 -9.48 -4.30
C PHE A 6 2.48 -8.67 -5.58
N GLY A 7 2.51 -9.35 -6.74
CA GLY A 7 2.73 -8.72 -8.04
C GLY A 7 4.17 -8.74 -8.54
N LYS A 8 4.38 -8.36 -9.82
CA LYS A 8 5.68 -8.39 -10.50
C LYS A 8 6.10 -7.00 -11.01
N LEU A 9 5.31 -6.40 -11.90
CA LEU A 9 5.55 -5.06 -12.43
C LEU A 9 4.91 -3.98 -11.56
N PHE A 10 3.63 -4.16 -11.23
CA PHE A 10 2.96 -3.44 -10.16
C PHE A 10 3.02 -4.32 -8.91
N ARG A 11 3.78 -3.89 -7.91
CA ARG A 11 4.10 -4.73 -6.75
C ARG A 11 3.68 -4.04 -5.46
N ILE A 12 3.01 -4.77 -4.58
CA ILE A 12 2.55 -4.32 -3.28
C ILE A 12 3.32 -5.10 -2.22
N THR A 13 3.98 -4.41 -1.30
CA THR A 13 4.68 -5.01 -0.16
C THR A 13 4.13 -4.43 1.14
N THR A 14 3.74 -5.27 2.08
CA THR A 14 3.13 -4.84 3.36
C THR A 14 4.01 -5.16 4.56
N ALA A 15 3.87 -4.38 5.62
CA ALA A 15 4.47 -4.63 6.93
C ALA A 15 3.61 -4.01 8.05
N GLY A 16 3.77 -4.53 9.26
CA GLY A 16 3.00 -4.08 10.42
C GLY A 16 2.26 -5.21 11.10
N GLU A 17 1.81 -4.95 12.32
CA GLU A 17 1.05 -5.87 13.16
C GLU A 17 -0.14 -5.10 13.74
N SER A 18 -1.28 -5.77 13.97
CA SER A 18 -2.48 -5.12 14.48
C SER A 18 -2.30 -4.42 15.83
N HIS A 19 -1.34 -4.88 16.65
CA HIS A 19 -0.98 -4.28 17.94
C HIS A 19 0.37 -3.53 17.89
N GLY A 20 0.96 -3.42 16.71
CA GLY A 20 2.22 -2.72 16.50
C GLY A 20 2.05 -1.20 16.46
N PRO A 21 3.15 -0.46 16.29
CA PRO A 21 3.12 1.01 16.24
C PRO A 21 2.43 1.57 15.00
N GLY A 22 2.21 0.74 13.96
CA GLY A 22 1.52 1.13 12.74
C GLY A 22 1.64 0.09 11.63
N ASN A 23 0.91 0.35 10.54
CA ASN A 23 0.93 -0.45 9.32
C ASN A 23 1.60 0.35 8.18
N VAL A 24 2.30 -0.36 7.30
CA VAL A 24 3.04 0.23 6.17
C VAL A 24 2.78 -0.58 4.92
N VAL A 25 2.64 0.14 3.80
CA VAL A 25 2.56 -0.44 2.46
C VAL A 25 3.49 0.31 1.54
N ILE A 26 4.26 -0.42 0.74
CA ILE A 26 5.05 0.11 -0.38
C ILE A 26 4.43 -0.39 -1.67
N ILE A 27 4.15 0.52 -2.60
CA ILE A 27 3.59 0.21 -3.92
C ILE A 27 4.61 0.64 -4.98
N ASP A 28 5.18 -0.34 -5.68
CA ASP A 28 6.13 -0.13 -6.77
C ASP A 28 5.44 -0.23 -8.13
N GLY A 29 6.00 0.48 -9.12
CA GLY A 29 5.59 0.38 -10.53
C GLY A 29 4.38 1.22 -10.90
N VAL A 30 4.00 2.20 -10.06
CA VAL A 30 3.01 3.21 -10.42
C VAL A 30 3.58 4.09 -11.54
N PRO A 31 2.91 4.20 -12.71
CA PRO A 31 3.34 5.10 -13.77
C PRO A 31 3.35 6.56 -13.29
N PRO A 32 4.27 7.40 -13.81
CA PRO A 32 4.28 8.82 -13.48
C PRO A 32 3.05 9.54 -14.04
N GLY A 33 2.72 10.69 -13.45
CA GLY A 33 1.60 11.53 -13.90
C GLY A 33 0.25 11.21 -13.25
N LEU A 34 0.18 10.17 -12.41
CA LEU A 34 -0.97 9.95 -11.53
C LEU A 34 -1.00 11.03 -10.45
N THR A 35 -2.03 11.88 -10.46
CA THR A 35 -2.30 12.78 -9.33
C THR A 35 -2.88 11.94 -8.20
N LEU A 36 -2.21 11.94 -7.04
CA LEU A 36 -2.59 11.14 -5.88
C LEU A 36 -2.34 11.93 -4.59
N SER A 37 -3.31 11.88 -3.69
CA SER A 37 -3.27 12.45 -2.36
C SER A 37 -3.78 11.43 -1.33
N ALA A 38 -3.63 11.73 -0.05
CA ALA A 38 -4.16 10.88 1.01
C ALA A 38 -5.71 10.84 1.00
N ASP A 39 -6.37 11.90 0.54
CA ASP A 39 -7.83 11.99 0.51
C ASP A 39 -8.46 11.05 -0.52
N ASP A 40 -7.72 10.69 -1.58
CA ASP A 40 -8.17 9.72 -2.57
C ASP A 40 -8.31 8.30 -2.01
N LEU A 41 -7.58 7.98 -0.93
CA LEU A 41 -7.59 6.66 -0.28
C LEU A 41 -8.65 6.53 0.82
N ARG A 42 -9.06 7.64 1.43
CA ARG A 42 -9.96 7.64 2.59
C ARG A 42 -11.33 7.00 2.34
N PRO A 43 -12.01 7.25 1.19
CA PRO A 43 -13.32 6.64 0.94
C PRO A 43 -13.26 5.11 0.89
N ASP A 44 -12.16 4.55 0.35
CA ASP A 44 -11.97 3.11 0.27
C ASP A 44 -11.63 2.49 1.63
N LEU A 45 -10.92 3.22 2.49
CA LEU A 45 -10.63 2.80 3.87
C LEU A 45 -11.87 2.85 4.78
N ALA A 46 -12.85 3.70 4.46
CA ALA A 46 -14.05 3.92 5.28
C ALA A 46 -15.28 3.10 4.86
N ARG A 47 -15.18 2.33 3.77
CA ARG A 47 -16.26 1.48 3.24
C ARG A 47 -16.34 0.14 3.97
#